data_AF-A0A7S3L0M5-F1
#
_entry.id   AF-A0A7S3L0M5-F1
#
_cell.length_a   1.000
_cell.length_b   1.000
_cell.length_c   1.000
_cell.angle_alpha   90.00
_cell.angle_beta   90.00
_cell.angle_gamma   90.00
#
_symmetry.space_group_name_H-M   'P 1'
#
loop_
_entity.id
_entity.type
_entity.pdbx_description
1 polymer ?
#
loop_
_entity_poly.entity_id
_entity_poly.type
_entity_poly.pdbx_seq_one_letter_code
_entity_poly.pdbx_strand_id
1 'polypeptide(L)'
;VKMTATWCKPCQKIQPIFAQLSSSAHSRRGTTTTNSNNNNNNITFCTVDVDGCNAVATHYKVAMMPTFLVLQQHDDDDDDNNNDQEWKELGRYAGSDATQLTQFLIQHGIIVS
;
A
#
# COMPACT_ATOMS: atom_id res chain seq x y z
N VAL A 1 -0.43 0.20 1.37
CA VAL A 1 -0.75 0.64 2.76
C VAL A 1 -0.45 -0.46 3.76
N LYS A 2 0.23 -0.19 4.87
CA LYS A 2 0.36 -1.10 6.02
C LYS A 2 -0.48 -0.57 7.20
N MET A 3 -1.53 -1.28 7.53
CA MET A 3 -2.32 -1.08 8.75
C MET A 3 -1.57 -1.69 9.93
N THR A 4 -1.36 -0.92 10.98
CA THR A 4 -0.51 -1.26 12.13
C THR A 4 -1.12 -0.74 13.43
N ALA A 5 -0.58 -1.20 14.57
CA ALA A 5 -0.80 -0.58 15.87
C ALA A 5 0.48 -0.65 16.72
N THR A 6 0.62 0.23 17.69
CA THR A 6 1.80 0.25 18.59
C THR A 6 1.87 -0.99 19.49
N TRP A 7 0.73 -1.49 19.95
CA TRP A 7 0.59 -2.68 20.80
C TRP A 7 0.76 -4.02 20.07
N CYS A 8 0.84 -3.99 18.73
CA CYS A 8 0.91 -5.18 17.88
C CYS A 8 2.37 -5.68 17.74
N LYS A 9 2.75 -6.71 18.50
CA LYS A 9 4.09 -7.34 18.38
C LYS A 9 4.41 -7.86 16.95
N PRO A 10 3.50 -8.55 16.24
CA PRO A 10 3.75 -8.95 14.85
C PRO A 10 4.04 -7.77 13.91
N CYS A 11 3.43 -6.61 14.16
CA CYS A 11 3.64 -5.39 13.39
C CYS A 11 5.06 -4.84 13.58
N GLN A 12 5.56 -4.86 14.81
CA GLN A 12 6.93 -4.44 15.13
C GLN A 12 7.94 -5.37 14.46
N LYS A 13 7.67 -6.68 14.43
CA LYS A 13 8.55 -7.68 13.81
C LYS A 13 8.70 -7.47 12.29
N ILE A 14 7.62 -7.14 11.59
CA ILE A 14 7.64 -6.96 10.13
C ILE A 14 8.07 -5.54 9.69
N GLN A 15 8.06 -4.56 10.61
CA GLN A 15 8.44 -3.17 10.35
C GLN A 15 9.78 -3.00 9.60
N PRO A 16 10.91 -3.62 10.01
CA PRO A 16 12.17 -3.46 9.30
C PRO A 16 12.12 -4.00 7.86
N ILE A 17 11.38 -5.11 7.63
CA ILE A 17 11.20 -5.67 6.28
C ILE A 17 10.39 -4.70 5.41
N PHE A 18 9.28 -4.17 5.92
CA PHE A 18 8.47 -3.22 5.17
C PHE A 18 9.24 -1.94 4.82
N ALA A 19 10.11 -1.45 5.71
CA ALA A 19 10.98 -0.30 5.45
C ALA A 19 12.07 -0.58 4.39
N GLN A 20 12.61 -1.79 4.37
CA GLN A 20 13.56 -2.22 3.33
C GLN A 20 12.87 -2.31 1.96
N LEU A 21 11.69 -2.93 1.90
CA LEU A 21 10.90 -3.09 0.68
C LEU A 21 10.42 -1.75 0.11
N SER A 22 10.04 -0.81 0.98
CA SER A 22 9.68 0.53 0.51
C SER A 22 10.90 1.25 -0.07
N SER A 23 12.05 1.19 0.60
CA SER A 23 13.28 1.85 0.12
C SER A 23 13.75 1.30 -1.24
N SER A 24 13.68 -0.02 -1.45
CA SER A 24 14.09 -0.65 -2.72
C SER A 24 13.14 -0.35 -3.88
N ALA A 25 11.84 -0.18 -3.60
CA ALA A 25 10.86 0.20 -4.61
C ALA A 25 11.07 1.64 -5.14
N HIS A 26 11.47 2.58 -4.26
CA HIS A 26 11.71 3.98 -4.64
C HIS A 26 12.95 4.14 -5.53
N SER A 27 14.00 3.33 -5.32
CA SER A 27 15.23 3.38 -6.13
C SER A 27 15.05 2.97 -7.59
N ARG A 28 13.92 2.34 -7.95
CA ARG A 28 13.67 1.82 -9.30
C ARG A 28 12.84 2.74 -10.19
N ARG A 29 12.25 3.81 -9.66
CA ARG A 29 11.55 4.80 -10.48
C ARG A 29 12.29 6.11 -10.45
N GLY A 30 12.84 6.45 -11.62
CA GLY A 30 13.56 7.68 -11.85
C GLY A 30 12.79 8.88 -11.32
N THR A 31 13.53 9.77 -10.66
CA THR A 31 13.15 11.14 -10.38
C THR A 31 12.83 11.84 -11.70
N THR A 32 11.61 11.71 -12.22
CA THR A 32 11.19 12.43 -13.41
C THR A 32 10.32 13.60 -13.00
N THR A 33 10.97 14.74 -12.86
CA THR A 33 10.36 16.06 -13.03
C THR A 33 9.85 16.20 -14.47
N THR A 34 8.71 16.88 -14.60
CA THR A 34 8.17 17.59 -15.79
C THR A 34 7.51 16.81 -16.93
N ASN A 35 6.21 17.10 -17.06
CA ASN A 35 5.50 17.50 -18.28
C ASN A 35 5.59 16.57 -19.50
N SER A 36 4.95 15.39 -19.47
CA SER A 36 4.48 14.70 -20.68
C SER A 36 3.66 13.46 -20.33
N ASN A 37 2.37 13.44 -20.69
CA ASN A 37 1.52 12.29 -21.08
C ASN A 37 2.05 10.83 -21.00
N ASN A 38 2.56 10.38 -19.84
CA ASN A 38 3.01 9.00 -19.65
C ASN A 38 2.52 8.49 -18.29
N ASN A 39 1.82 7.35 -18.32
CA ASN A 39 1.23 6.62 -17.19
C ASN A 39 2.31 6.12 -16.22
N ASN A 40 2.88 7.05 -15.48
CA ASN A 40 3.89 6.79 -14.48
C ASN A 40 3.20 6.26 -13.21
N ASN A 41 3.02 4.94 -13.13
CA ASN A 41 2.36 4.21 -12.03
C ASN A 41 2.94 4.52 -10.63
N ASN A 42 2.58 5.65 -9.97
CA ASN A 42 3.17 6.14 -8.70
C ASN A 42 2.97 5.18 -7.53
N ILE A 43 4.02 4.50 -7.08
CA ILE A 43 3.92 3.55 -5.97
C ILE A 43 4.30 4.29 -4.69
N THR A 44 3.32 4.48 -3.82
CA THR A 44 3.53 5.08 -2.50
C THR A 44 3.36 4.02 -1.42
N PHE A 45 4.36 3.89 -0.55
CA PHE A 45 4.26 3.09 0.66
C PHE A 45 3.83 3.98 1.82
N CYS A 46 2.71 3.63 2.46
CA CYS A 46 2.22 4.33 3.63
C CYS A 46 1.95 3.36 4.78
N THR A 47 2.10 3.85 6.01
CA THR A 47 1.75 3.14 7.24
C THR A 47 0.65 3.92 7.93
N VAL A 48 -0.38 3.22 8.39
CA VAL A 48 -1.52 3.81 9.08
C VAL A 48 -1.65 3.13 10.44
N ASP A 49 -1.55 3.93 11.51
CA ASP A 49 -1.85 3.47 12.86
C ASP A 49 -3.37 3.47 13.07
N VAL A 50 -3.94 2.30 13.35
CA VAL A 50 -5.40 2.17 13.50
C VAL A 50 -5.95 2.85 14.73
N ASP A 51 -5.13 3.06 15.75
CA ASP A 51 -5.54 3.78 16.96
C ASP A 51 -5.73 5.28 16.63
N GLY A 52 -4.94 5.82 15.70
CA GLY A 52 -5.04 7.21 15.23
C GLY A 52 -5.94 7.44 14.01
N CYS A 53 -6.29 6.38 13.28
CA CYS A 53 -7.04 6.45 12.03
C CYS A 53 -8.19 5.43 11.96
N ASN A 54 -9.02 5.39 13.00
CA ASN A 54 -10.11 4.41 13.13
C ASN A 54 -11.06 4.38 11.91
N ALA A 55 -11.47 5.55 11.40
CA ALA A 55 -12.37 5.63 10.24
C ALA A 55 -11.81 4.92 9.00
N VAL A 56 -10.49 5.07 8.75
CA VAL A 56 -9.80 4.40 7.64
C VAL A 56 -9.73 2.89 7.88
N ALA A 57 -9.40 2.46 9.10
CA ALA A 57 -9.36 1.05 9.45
C ALA A 57 -10.74 0.38 9.33
N THR A 58 -11.81 1.06 9.72
CA THR A 58 -13.19 0.60 9.57
C THR A 58 -13.62 0.55 8.11
N HIS A 59 -13.33 1.59 7.33
CA HIS A 59 -13.65 1.65 5.90
C HIS A 59 -13.03 0.46 5.14
N TYR A 60 -11.76 0.16 5.37
CA TYR A 60 -11.08 -1.01 4.79
C TYR A 60 -11.30 -2.33 5.55
N LYS A 61 -12.24 -2.37 6.50
CA LYS A 61 -12.64 -3.56 7.27
C LYS A 61 -11.45 -4.33 7.85
N VAL A 62 -10.50 -3.61 8.45
CA VAL A 62 -9.28 -4.22 8.95
C VAL A 62 -9.55 -4.95 10.26
N ALA A 63 -9.48 -6.28 10.24
CA ALA A 63 -9.82 -7.14 11.39
C ALA A 63 -8.59 -7.65 12.16
N MET A 64 -7.39 -7.60 11.58
CA MET A 64 -6.16 -8.05 12.23
C MET A 64 -4.95 -7.21 11.82
N MET A 65 -3.92 -7.23 12.66
CA MET A 65 -2.69 -6.47 12.44
C MET A 65 -1.45 -7.39 12.40
N PRO A 66 -0.49 -7.12 11.49
CA PRO A 66 -0.55 -6.12 10.43
C PRO A 66 -1.43 -6.59 9.26
N THR A 67 -2.04 -5.65 8.56
CA THR A 67 -2.69 -5.88 7.26
C THR A 67 -2.09 -4.96 6.21
N PHE A 68 -1.78 -5.50 5.04
CA PHE A 68 -1.20 -4.81 3.90
C PHE A 68 -2.24 -4.74 2.79
N LEU A 69 -2.51 -3.55 2.28
CA LEU A 69 -3.43 -3.30 1.17
C LEU A 69 -2.65 -2.75 -0.02
N VAL A 70 -2.94 -3.26 -1.21
CA VAL A 70 -2.56 -2.61 -2.48
C VAL A 70 -3.78 -1.86 -2.98
N LEU A 71 -3.63 -0.54 -3.11
CA LEU A 71 -4.69 0.36 -3.53
C LEU A 71 -4.26 1.05 -4.83
N GLN A 72 -5.20 1.23 -5.75
CA GLN A 72 -5.01 1.96 -7.00
C GLN A 72 -6.01 3.13 -7.04
N GLN A 73 -5.51 4.31 -7.41
CA GLN A 73 -6.37 5.47 -7.69
C GLN A 73 -7.05 5.25 -9.05
N HIS A 74 -8.32 5.62 -9.16
CA HIS A 74 -9.00 5.66 -10.46
C HIS A 74 -8.30 6.74 -11.32
N ASP A 75 -7.88 6.39 -12.53
CA ASP A 75 -7.42 7.39 -13.50
C ASP A 75 -8.67 8.10 -14.05
N ASP A 76 -8.82 9.39 -13.77
CA ASP A 76 -10.02 10.22 -14.02
C ASP A 76 -10.38 10.42 -15.51
N ASP A 77 -9.95 9.54 -16.42
CA ASP A 77 -10.27 9.59 -17.86
C ASP A 77 -11.60 8.87 -18.20
N ASP A 78 -12.22 8.15 -17.25
CA ASP A 78 -13.58 7.62 -17.40
C ASP A 78 -14.60 8.65 -16.85
N ASP A 79 -15.21 9.40 -17.78
CA ASP A 79 -16.25 10.41 -17.61
C ASP A 79 -17.55 9.80 -17.03
N ASP A 80 -17.54 9.42 -15.75
CA ASP A 80 -18.75 9.18 -14.98
C ASP A 80 -18.81 10.20 -13.83
N ASN A 81 -19.86 11.02 -13.85
CA ASN A 81 -20.06 12.21 -13.04
C ASN A 81 -20.41 11.88 -11.58
N ASN A 82 -19.70 10.94 -10.96
CA ASN A 82 -19.90 10.57 -9.56
C ASN A 82 -18.66 10.96 -8.73
N ASN A 83 -18.93 11.77 -7.71
CA ASN A 83 -17.94 12.56 -6.98
C ASN A 83 -17.21 11.73 -5.90
N ASP A 84 -17.34 10.42 -5.94
CA ASP A 84 -16.80 9.46 -5.00
C ASP A 84 -15.58 8.77 -5.63
N GLN A 85 -14.51 9.55 -5.76
CA GLN A 85 -13.21 9.04 -6.21
C GLN A 85 -12.64 8.09 -5.14
N GLU A 86 -13.16 6.86 -5.14
CA GLU A 86 -12.83 5.78 -4.21
C GLU A 86 -11.59 5.04 -4.70
N TRP A 87 -10.67 4.74 -3.78
CA TRP A 87 -9.49 3.94 -4.09
C TRP A 87 -9.87 2.47 -4.28
N LYS A 88 -9.52 1.88 -5.42
CA LYS A 88 -9.75 0.47 -5.69
C LYS A 88 -8.76 -0.40 -4.93
N GLU A 89 -9.26 -1.30 -4.06
CA GLU A 89 -8.43 -2.34 -3.44
C GLU A 89 -8.12 -3.44 -4.47
N LEU A 90 -6.84 -3.56 -4.86
CA LEU A 90 -6.37 -4.62 -5.78
C LEU A 90 -6.13 -5.94 -5.05
N GLY A 91 -5.78 -5.87 -3.76
CA GLY A 91 -5.59 -7.05 -2.94
C GLY A 91 -5.14 -6.72 -1.53
N ARG A 92 -5.19 -7.74 -0.67
CA ARG A 92 -4.71 -7.67 0.71
C ARG A 92 -3.93 -8.89 1.15
N TYR A 93 -3.00 -8.66 2.06
CA TYR A 93 -2.30 -9.68 2.81
C TYR A 93 -2.33 -9.32 4.29
N ALA A 94 -2.68 -10.28 5.15
CA ALA A 94 -2.79 -10.03 6.57
C ALA A 94 -1.99 -11.10 7.33
N GLY A 95 -1.00 -10.66 8.10
CA GLY A 95 0.05 -11.51 8.65
C GLY A 95 1.43 -10.85 8.61
N SER A 96 2.38 -11.42 9.34
CA SER A 96 3.72 -10.85 9.53
C SER A 96 4.84 -11.75 8.98
N ASP A 97 4.54 -12.60 7.99
CA ASP A 97 5.55 -13.43 7.34
C ASP A 97 6.23 -12.65 6.20
N ALA A 98 7.56 -12.51 6.28
CA ALA A 98 8.32 -11.68 5.35
C ALA A 98 8.31 -12.24 3.92
N THR A 99 8.34 -13.56 3.78
CA THR A 99 8.32 -14.24 2.48
C THR A 99 6.96 -14.04 1.83
N GLN A 100 5.88 -14.27 2.56
CA GLN A 100 4.52 -14.09 2.05
C GLN A 100 4.22 -12.63 1.71
N LEU A 101 4.67 -11.66 2.53
CA LEU A 101 4.55 -10.25 2.20
C LEU A 101 5.29 -9.91 0.91
N THR A 102 6.50 -10.42 0.73
CA THR A 102 7.31 -10.19 -0.47
C THR A 102 6.62 -10.77 -1.70
N GLN A 103 6.15 -12.01 -1.62
CA GLN A 103 5.39 -12.67 -2.70
C GLN A 103 4.10 -11.92 -3.05
N PHE A 104 3.37 -11.46 -2.04
CA PHE A 104 2.18 -10.63 -2.23
C PHE A 104 2.49 -9.34 -3.02
N LEU A 105 3.57 -8.65 -2.67
CA LEU A 105 3.97 -7.42 -3.37
C LEU A 105 4.50 -7.68 -4.78
N ILE A 106 5.19 -8.80 -5.01
CA ILE A 106 5.61 -9.23 -6.37
C ILE A 106 4.38 -9.53 -7.24
N GLN A 107 3.42 -10.29 -6.70
CA GLN A 107 2.19 -10.65 -7.40
C GLN A 107 1.40 -9.42 -7.87
N HIS A 108 1.46 -8.32 -7.12
CA HIS A 108 0.76 -7.07 -7.46
C HIS A 108 1.67 -6.05 -8.18
N GLY A 109 2.86 -6.45 -8.65
CA GLY A 109 3.76 -5.61 -9.42
C GLY A 109 4.35 -4.42 -8.64
N ILE A 110 4.33 -4.49 -7.30
CA ILE A 110 4.83 -3.42 -6.44
C ILE A 110 6.37 -3.48 -6.31
N ILE A 111 6.91 -4.70 -6.25
CA ILE A 111 8.35 -4.98 -6.23
C ILE A 111 8.65 -6.13 -7.20
N VAL A 112 9.92 -6.35 -7.53
CA VAL A 112 10.35 -7.48 -8.38
C VAL A 112 11.04 -8.56 -7.55
N SER A 113 11.08 -9.79 -8.07
CA SER A 113 11.77 -10.95 -7.49
C SER A 113 13.28 -10.79 -7.42
#